data_AF-A0A7W6AL77-F1
#
_entry.id   AF-A0A7W6AL77-F1
#
_cell.length_a   1.000
_cell.length_b   1.000
_cell.length_c   1.000
_cell.angle_alpha   90.00
_cell.angle_beta   90.00
_cell.angle_gamma   90.00
#
_symmetry.space_group_name_H-M   'P 1'
#
loop_
_entity.id
_entity.type
_entity.pdbx_description
1 polymer ?
#
loop_
_entity_poly.entity_id
_entity_poly.type
_entity_poly.pdbx_seq_one_letter_code
_entity_poly.pdbx_strand_id
1 'polypeptide(L)' 'MANDLDPKRRHELAVEGANVRASGRPKDACPYPLESLERIAWVEGFDGEPIDQGPDLPIDQT' A
#
# COMPACT_ATOMS: atom_id res chain seq x y z
N MET A 1 10.42 -12.25 17.08
CA MET A 1 9.04 -11.75 16.89
C MET A 1 9.08 -10.92 15.62
N ALA A 2 8.80 -11.55 14.49
CA ALA A 2 8.54 -10.84 13.24
C ALA A 2 7.23 -10.11 13.45
N ASN A 3 7.31 -8.81 13.72
CA ASN A 3 6.15 -7.94 13.86
C ASN A 3 5.77 -7.36 12.49
N ASP A 4 6.26 -7.98 11.42
CA ASP A 4 6.08 -7.56 10.05
C ASP A 4 4.63 -7.78 9.63
N LEU A 5 4.06 -6.75 9.00
CA LEU A 5 2.74 -6.86 8.42
C LEU A 5 2.75 -7.98 7.38
N ASP A 6 1.71 -8.82 7.39
CA ASP A 6 1.54 -9.84 6.35
C ASP A 6 1.70 -9.19 4.95
N PRO A 7 2.51 -9.76 4.04
CA PRO A 7 2.80 -9.14 2.74
C PRO A 7 1.56 -8.83 1.91
N LYS A 8 0.55 -9.71 1.97
CA LYS A 8 -0.73 -9.47 1.28
C LYS A 8 -1.46 -8.31 1.94
N ARG A 9 -1.51 -8.26 3.28
CA ARG A 9 -2.10 -7.14 4.01
C ARG A 9 -1.41 -5.82 3.70
N ARG A 10 -0.08 -5.81 3.59
CA ARG A 10 0.69 -4.63 3.21
C ARG A 10 0.30 -4.13 1.82
N HIS A 11 0.16 -5.04 0.86
CA HIS A 11 -0.28 -4.71 -0.49
C HIS A 11 -1.72 -4.17 -0.52
N GLU A 12 -2.67 -4.78 0.20
CA GLU A 12 -4.05 -4.30 0.30
C GLU A 12 -4.11 -2.85 0.80
N LEU A 13 -3.32 -2.52 1.81
CA LEU A 13 -3.26 -1.17 2.38
C LEU A 13 -2.69 -0.15 1.41
N ALA A 14 -1.64 -0.50 0.69
CA ALA A 14 -1.07 0.37 -0.31
C ALA A 14 -2.05 0.62 -1.48
N VAL A 15 -2.77 -0.42 -1.94
CA VAL A 15 -3.84 -0.27 -2.93
C VAL A 15 -4.96 0.63 -2.42
N GLU A 16 -5.34 0.50 -1.14
CA GLU A 16 -6.32 1.38 -0.49
C GLU A 16 -5.86 2.84 -0.51
N GLY A 17 -4.61 3.12 -0.13
CA GLY A 17 -4.02 4.46 -0.19
C GLY A 17 -4.01 5.05 -1.60
N ALA A 18 -3.61 4.25 -2.60
CA ALA A 18 -3.63 4.65 -4.00
C ALA A 18 -5.04 5.02 -4.48
N ASN A 19 -6.06 4.23 -4.10
CA ASN A 19 -7.46 4.49 -4.45
C ASN A 19 -7.99 5.79 -3.81
N VAL A 20 -7.59 6.07 -2.56
CA VAL A 20 -7.96 7.31 -1.87
C VAL A 20 -7.33 8.52 -2.58
N ARG A 21 -6.06 8.44 -2.98
CA ARG A 21 -5.42 9.47 -3.83
C ARG A 21 -6.16 9.65 -5.14
N ALA A 22 -6.48 8.56 -5.85
CA ALA A 22 -7.19 8.60 -7.13
C ALA A 22 -8.59 9.23 -6.99
N SER A 23 -9.22 9.09 -5.82
CA SER A 23 -10.51 9.71 -5.49
C SER A 23 -10.40 11.20 -5.11
N GLY A 24 -9.18 11.77 -5.08
CA GLY A 24 -8.93 13.17 -4.70
C GLY A 24 -9.05 13.45 -3.20
N ARG A 25 -9.07 12.40 -2.37
CA ARG A 25 -9.15 12.54 -0.90
C ARG A 25 -7.76 12.81 -0.32
N PRO A 26 -7.65 13.61 0.76
CA PRO A 26 -6.38 13.92 1.40
C PRO A 26 -5.78 12.73 2.15
N LYS A 27 -4.47 12.76 2.37
CA LYS A 27 -3.69 11.72 3.08
C LYS A 27 -4.10 11.54 4.56
N ASP A 28 -4.62 12.60 5.19
CA ASP A 28 -5.20 12.54 6.55
C ASP A 28 -6.49 11.72 6.64
N ALA A 29 -7.04 11.26 5.51
CA ALA A 29 -8.11 10.27 5.50
C ALA A 29 -7.67 8.86 5.95
N CYS A 30 -6.37 8.67 6.19
CA CYS A 30 -5.81 7.41 6.68
C CYS A 30 -6.41 7.02 8.04
N PRO A 31 -7.13 5.89 8.16
CA PRO A 31 -7.80 5.49 9.39
C PRO A 31 -6.86 4.83 10.41
N TYR A 32 -5.61 4.55 10.01
CA TYR A 32 -4.66 3.79 10.82
C TYR A 32 -3.90 4.71 11.80
N PRO A 33 -3.58 4.21 13.02
CA PRO A 33 -2.85 4.98 14.02
C PRO A 33 -1.50 5.48 13.50
N LEU A 34 -1.03 6.58 14.07
CA LEU A 34 0.30 7.10 13.79
C LEU A 34 1.35 6.02 14.16
N GLU A 35 2.38 5.87 13.32
CA GLU A 35 3.47 4.87 13.49
C GLU A 35 3.09 3.39 13.34
N SER A 36 1.82 3.05 13.07
CA SER A 36 1.46 1.68 12.72
C SER A 36 2.05 1.28 11.37
N LEU A 37 2.48 0.02 11.25
CA LEU A 37 2.92 -0.56 9.98
C LEU A 37 1.82 -0.48 8.92
N GLU A 38 0.54 -0.57 9.33
CA GLU A 38 -0.57 -0.37 8.40
C GLU A 38 -0.60 1.03 7.80
N ARG A 39 -0.35 2.06 8.63
CA ARG A 39 -0.31 3.45 8.17
C ARG A 39 0.84 3.67 7.20
N ILE A 40 2.01 3.10 7.51
CA ILE A 40 3.20 3.19 6.64
C ILE A 40 2.87 2.60 5.26
N ALA A 41 2.37 1.36 5.22
CA ALA A 41 1.99 0.70 3.97
C ALA A 41 0.93 1.46 3.17
N TRP A 42 -0.09 1.98 3.85
CA TRP A 42 -1.14 2.78 3.23
C TRP A 42 -0.60 4.09 2.66
N VAL A 43 0.30 4.75 3.38
CA VAL A 43 0.94 6.00 2.98
C VAL A 43 1.85 5.78 1.77
N GLU A 44 2.65 4.72 1.76
CA GLU A 44 3.51 4.36 0.62
C GLU A 44 2.67 4.22 -0.67
N GLY A 45 1.56 3.49 -0.60
CA GLY A 45 0.65 3.36 -1.74
C GLY A 45 -0.08 4.65 -2.11
N PHE A 46 -0.42 5.50 -1.14
CA PHE A 46 -0.96 6.84 -1.39
C PHE A 46 0.05 7.71 -2.14
N ASP A 47 1.32 7.75 -1.71
CA ASP A 47 2.40 8.51 -2.38
C ASP A 47 2.78 7.92 -3.75
N GLY A 48 2.38 6.67 -4.02
CA GLY A 48 2.71 5.96 -5.24
C GLY A 48 4.10 5.34 -5.22
N GLU A 49 4.65 5.10 -4.02
CA GLU A 49 5.88 4.34 -3.88
C GLU A 49 5.64 2.89 -4.33
N PRO A 50 6.57 2.29 -5.08
CA PRO A 50 6.49 0.89 -5.42
C PRO A 50 6.57 0.10 -4.12
N ILE A 51 5.41 -0.38 -3.66
CA ILE A 51 5.32 -1.54 -2.78
C ILE A 51 6.16 -2.59 -3.48
N ASP A 52 7.31 -2.97 -2.93
CA ASP A 52 8.25 -3.94 -3.50
C ASP A 52 7.48 -5.21 -3.94
N GLN A 53 6.96 -5.19 -5.16
CA GLN A 53 6.17 -6.25 -5.75
C GLN A 53 7.19 -7.15 -6.40
N GLY A 54 7.57 -8.20 -5.67
CA GLY A 54 8.15 -9.38 -6.30
C GLY A 54 7.24 -9.90 -7.42
N PRO A 55 7.80 -10.78 -8.25
CA PRO A 55 8.38 -10.47 -9.55
C PRO A 55 7.32 -10.13 -10.60
N ASP A 56 7.72 -9.27 -11.54
CA ASP A 56 7.08 -9.04 -12.83
C ASP A 56 6.68 -10.39 -13.44
N LEU A 57 5.39 -10.74 -13.39
CA LEU A 57 4.89 -11.87 -14.14
C LEU A 57 4.95 -11.46 -15.60
N PRO A 58 5.63 -12.23 -16.48
CA PRO A 58 5.69 -11.88 -17.88
C PRO A 58 4.26 -11.82 -18.40
N ILE A 59 3.88 -10.64 -18.91
CA ILE A 59 2.66 -10.49 -19.69
C ILE A 59 2.87 -11.34 -20.94
N ASP A 60 2.34 -12.57 -20.91
CA ASP A 60 2.30 -13.43 -22.08
C ASP A 60 1.47 -12.72 -23.15
N GLN A 61 2.16 -12.15 -24.13
CA GLN A 61 1.56 -11.56 -25.30
C GLN A 61 1.26 -12.70 -26.29
N THR A 62 -0.01 -13.07 -26.41
CA THR A 62 -0.53 -13.87 -27.54
C THR A 62 -1.80 -13.23 -28.09
#